data_AF-A0AAI8WC63-F1
#
_entry.id   AF-A0AAI8WC63-F1
#
_cell.length_a   1.000
_cell.length_b   1.000
_cell.length_c   1.000
_cell.angle_alpha   90.00
_cell.angle_beta   90.00
_cell.angle_gamma   90.00
#
_symmetry.space_group_name_H-M   'P 1'
#
loop_
_entity.id
_entity.type
_entity.pdbx_description
1 polymer ?
#
loop_
_entity_poly.entity_id
_entity_poly.type
_entity_poly.pdbx_seq_one_letter_code
_entity_poly.pdbx_strand_id
1 'polypeptide(L)'
;MEFLLQETEVLSQKLEEKALFTRRLNLDFVYFKEKNYRNVESHQQAAIEFIKVMNKKRVGYSCVHSTELHCFDDLPIFIKSLAYPYAVNPELMYAKSVLPPAFFSTKCENGKYESSYAYSILSQIYKPQREEIFLKANEYLFPVQENLIIYQWNNDWSNYFSIGREE
;
A
#
# COMPACT_ATOMS: atom_id res chain seq x y z
N MET A 1 -6.47 16.76 -0.19
CA MET A 1 -6.40 15.50 -0.97
C MET A 1 -7.71 15.13 -1.65
N GLU A 2 -7.64 14.75 -2.92
CA GLU A 2 -8.77 14.32 -3.76
C GLU A 2 -8.52 12.89 -4.27
N PHE A 3 -9.47 11.97 -4.06
CA PHE A 3 -9.37 10.59 -4.55
C PHE A 3 -9.71 10.54 -6.05
N LEU A 4 -8.77 10.02 -6.83
CA LEU A 4 -8.87 9.85 -8.27
C LEU A 4 -9.38 8.43 -8.60
N LEU A 5 -10.69 8.22 -8.43
CA LEU A 5 -11.31 6.91 -8.62
C LEU A 5 -11.16 6.40 -10.06
N GLN A 6 -11.46 7.23 -11.05
CA GLN A 6 -11.41 6.84 -12.47
C GLN A 6 -10.00 6.43 -12.87
N GLU A 7 -8.99 7.20 -12.49
CA GLU A 7 -7.59 6.91 -12.76
C GLU A 7 -7.12 5.62 -12.07
N THR A 8 -7.61 5.36 -10.84
CA THR A 8 -7.34 4.12 -10.10
C THR A 8 -7.93 2.90 -10.83
N GLU A 9 -9.17 3.00 -11.31
CA GLU A 9 -9.85 1.93 -12.05
C GLU A 9 -9.19 1.69 -13.42
N VAL A 10 -8.87 2.75 -14.16
CA VAL A 10 -8.16 2.67 -15.45
C VAL A 10 -6.79 2.02 -15.29
N LEU A 11 -6.05 2.32 -14.22
CA LEU A 11 -4.77 1.65 -13.99
C LEU A 11 -4.97 0.15 -13.70
N SER A 12 -5.92 -0.18 -12.83
CA SER A 12 -6.24 -1.58 -12.50
C SER A 12 -6.52 -2.39 -13.76
N GLN A 13 -7.37 -1.86 -14.64
CA GLN A 13 -7.68 -2.49 -15.92
C GLN A 13 -6.44 -2.64 -16.83
N LYS A 14 -5.63 -1.59 -16.95
CA LYS A 14 -4.41 -1.62 -17.79
C LYS A 14 -3.38 -2.65 -17.30
N LEU A 15 -3.24 -2.80 -15.98
CA LEU A 15 -2.33 -3.78 -15.38
C LEU A 15 -2.79 -5.22 -15.68
N GLU A 16 -4.10 -5.45 -15.65
CA GLU A 16 -4.70 -6.74 -16.04
C GLU A 16 -4.51 -7.03 -17.54
N GLU A 17 -4.82 -6.07 -18.40
CA GLU A 17 -4.73 -6.21 -19.87
C GLU A 17 -3.31 -6.52 -20.34
N LYS A 18 -2.30 -5.86 -19.75
CA LYS A 18 -0.91 -6.09 -20.14
C LYS A 18 -0.33 -7.39 -19.58
N ALA A 19 -1.09 -8.15 -18.78
CA ALA A 19 -0.62 -9.33 -18.06
C ALA A 19 0.70 -9.10 -17.29
N LEU A 20 1.02 -7.83 -17.00
CA LEU A 20 2.22 -7.45 -16.23
C LEU A 20 2.13 -8.05 -14.83
N PHE A 21 0.91 -8.27 -14.35
CA PHE A 21 0.64 -8.95 -13.11
C PHE A 21 -0.56 -9.90 -13.29
N THR A 22 -0.37 -11.21 -13.15
CA THR A 22 -1.46 -12.18 -13.26
C THR A 22 -2.42 -12.05 -12.09
N ARG A 23 -3.72 -11.93 -12.40
CA ARG A 23 -4.91 -11.91 -11.53
C ARG A 23 -4.62 -11.92 -10.02
N ARG A 24 -4.80 -10.74 -9.42
CA ARG A 24 -4.65 -10.39 -8.00
C ARG A 24 -3.19 -10.39 -7.53
N LEU A 25 -2.48 -9.30 -7.83
CA LEU A 25 -1.52 -8.85 -6.83
C LEU A 25 -2.27 -8.63 -5.53
N ASN A 26 -1.73 -9.11 -4.41
CA ASN A 26 -2.04 -8.53 -3.09
C ASN A 26 -1.44 -7.12 -2.96
N LEU A 27 -1.67 -6.26 -3.96
CA LEU A 27 -1.27 -4.86 -3.97
C LEU A 27 -2.54 -4.03 -4.12
N ASP A 28 -3.00 -3.50 -2.99
CA ASP A 28 -4.01 -2.45 -2.99
C ASP A 28 -3.33 -1.11 -3.32
N PHE A 29 -3.90 -0.38 -4.27
CA PHE A 29 -3.44 0.97 -4.61
C PHE A 29 -4.62 1.89 -4.91
N VAL A 30 -4.38 3.19 -4.76
CA VAL A 30 -5.30 4.28 -5.05
C VAL A 30 -4.48 5.50 -5.47
N TYR A 31 -5.04 6.33 -6.34
CA TYR A 31 -4.45 7.62 -6.70
C TYR A 31 -5.10 8.77 -5.94
N PHE A 32 -4.26 9.69 -5.48
CA PHE A 32 -4.70 10.93 -4.89
C PHE A 32 -4.06 12.12 -5.59
N LYS A 33 -4.81 13.21 -5.68
CA LYS A 33 -4.31 14.53 -6.05
C LYS A 33 -4.19 15.39 -4.81
N GLU A 34 -2.99 15.93 -4.57
CA GLU A 34 -2.74 16.94 -3.54
C GLU A 34 -2.38 18.27 -4.20
N LYS A 35 -3.11 19.33 -3.83
CA LYS A 35 -2.92 20.68 -4.39
C LYS A 35 -1.87 21.45 -3.59
N ASN A 36 -1.79 21.18 -2.28
CA ASN A 36 -0.90 21.87 -1.36
C ASN A 36 0.02 20.84 -0.72
N TYR A 37 1.03 20.40 -1.47
CA TYR A 37 1.97 19.38 -1.01
C TYR A 37 2.79 19.87 0.18
N ARG A 38 2.75 19.11 1.28
CA ARG A 38 3.43 19.38 2.56
C ARG A 38 4.24 18.15 2.98
N ASN A 39 5.12 17.68 2.10
CA ASN A 39 6.07 16.61 2.38
C ASN A 39 5.44 15.36 3.01
N VAL A 40 5.89 14.99 4.21
CA VAL A 40 5.45 13.81 4.96
C VAL A 40 3.99 13.92 5.42
N GLU A 41 3.50 15.11 5.73
CA GLU A 41 2.12 15.31 6.20
C GLU A 41 1.11 14.99 5.09
N SER A 42 1.40 15.39 3.86
CA SER A 42 0.57 15.00 2.70
C SER A 42 0.58 13.48 2.48
N HIS A 43 1.72 12.82 2.66
CA HIS A 43 1.81 11.36 2.53
C HIS A 43 1.08 10.63 3.66
N GLN A 44 1.14 11.17 4.89
CA GLN A 44 0.39 10.64 6.03
C GLN A 44 -1.11 10.73 5.76
N GLN A 45 -1.57 11.89 5.28
CA GLN A 45 -2.95 12.07 4.87
C GLN A 45 -3.36 11.10 3.76
N ALA A 46 -2.50 10.87 2.76
CA ALA A 46 -2.74 9.91 1.69
C ALA A 46 -2.89 8.48 2.20
N ALA A 47 -2.04 8.05 3.15
CA ALA A 47 -2.14 6.75 3.78
C ALA A 47 -3.45 6.59 4.57
N ILE A 48 -3.87 7.61 5.33
CA ILE A 48 -5.16 7.59 6.05
C ILE A 48 -6.35 7.53 5.08
N GLU A 49 -6.32 8.34 4.01
CA GLU A 49 -7.37 8.30 2.98
C GLU A 49 -7.41 6.96 2.24
N PHE A 50 -6.27 6.32 2.01
CA PHE A 50 -6.20 4.97 1.46
C PHE A 50 -6.98 3.98 2.33
N ILE A 51 -6.78 4.00 3.66
CA ILE A 51 -7.54 3.12 4.58
C ILE A 51 -9.04 3.41 4.51
N LYS A 52 -9.45 4.68 4.35
CA LYS A 52 -10.87 5.02 4.15
C LYS A 52 -11.42 4.42 2.87
N VAL A 53 -10.69 4.48 1.76
CA VAL A 53 -11.11 3.85 0.51
C VAL A 53 -11.20 2.33 0.69
N MET A 54 -10.22 1.70 1.32
CA MET A 54 -10.24 0.25 1.57
C MET A 54 -11.38 -0.16 2.52
N ASN A 55 -11.69 0.65 3.53
CA ASN A 55 -12.81 0.37 4.42
C ASN A 55 -14.16 0.43 3.68
N LYS A 56 -14.33 1.41 2.79
CA LYS A 56 -15.53 1.54 1.94
C LYS A 56 -15.73 0.39 0.97
N LYS A 57 -14.65 -0.26 0.53
CA LYS A 57 -14.73 -1.49 -0.29
C LYS A 57 -15.28 -2.69 0.50
N ARG A 58 -15.24 -2.66 1.84
CA ARG A 58 -15.90 -3.67 2.69
C ARG A 58 -17.38 -3.33 2.83
N VAL A 59 -18.25 -4.34 2.73
CA VAL A 59 -19.71 -4.17 2.80
C VAL A 59 -20.10 -3.47 4.11
N GLY A 60 -20.64 -2.24 4.02
CA GLY A 60 -21.36 -1.59 5.12
C GLY A 60 -20.64 -0.47 5.90
N TYR A 61 -19.41 -0.08 5.57
CA TYR A 61 -18.68 0.94 6.33
C TYR A 61 -18.32 2.18 5.49
N SER A 62 -18.89 3.34 5.85
CA SER A 62 -18.67 4.61 5.13
C SER A 62 -17.52 5.47 5.69
N CYS A 63 -17.04 5.16 6.90
CA CYS A 63 -16.01 5.90 7.62
C CYS A 63 -15.00 4.95 8.30
N VAL A 64 -13.80 5.45 8.60
CA VAL A 64 -12.82 4.78 9.48
C VAL A 64 -13.00 5.27 10.90
N HIS A 65 -12.67 4.44 11.89
CA HIS A 65 -12.68 4.84 13.28
C HIS A 65 -11.34 5.46 13.66
N SER A 66 -11.33 6.66 14.22
CA SER A 66 -10.13 7.23 14.84
C SER A 66 -10.06 6.73 16.28
N THR A 67 -8.90 6.27 16.73
CA THR A 67 -8.73 5.74 18.08
C THR A 67 -7.40 6.17 18.69
N GLU A 68 -7.39 6.34 20.01
CA GLU A 68 -6.18 6.56 20.82
C GLU A 68 -5.54 5.23 21.25
N LEU A 69 -6.16 4.09 20.90
CA LEU A 69 -5.62 2.77 21.24
C LEU A 69 -4.23 2.59 20.59
N HIS A 70 -3.28 2.19 21.42
CA HIS A 70 -1.93 1.85 21.00
C HIS A 70 -1.79 0.39 20.58
N CYS A 71 -2.71 -0.46 21.04
CA CYS A 71 -2.82 -1.87 20.67
C CYS A 71 -4.16 -2.09 19.97
N PHE A 72 -4.11 -2.42 18.67
CA PHE A 72 -5.31 -2.71 17.90
C PHE A 72 -5.79 -4.15 18.09
N ASP A 73 -4.97 -5.00 18.71
CA ASP A 73 -5.30 -6.39 19.04
C ASP A 73 -6.26 -6.49 20.24
N ASP A 74 -6.41 -5.39 21.00
CA ASP A 74 -7.42 -5.23 22.05
C ASP A 74 -8.81 -4.85 21.49
N LEU A 75 -8.92 -4.58 20.18
CA LEU A 75 -10.23 -4.47 19.54
C LEU A 75 -10.88 -5.86 19.54
N PRO A 76 -12.16 -6.01 19.92
CA PRO A 76 -12.77 -7.33 20.10
C PRO A 76 -12.68 -8.15 18.81
N ILE A 77 -11.88 -9.23 18.85
CA ILE A 77 -11.75 -10.20 17.77
C ILE A 77 -13.04 -11.01 17.71
N PHE A 78 -14.03 -10.52 16.98
CA PHE A 78 -15.15 -11.36 16.56
C PHE A 78 -14.69 -12.26 15.41
N ILE A 79 -15.23 -13.48 15.39
CA ILE A 79 -14.91 -14.65 14.56
C ILE A 79 -14.96 -14.39 13.02
N LYS A 80 -15.20 -13.14 12.59
CA LYS A 80 -15.00 -12.66 11.23
C LYS A 80 -14.25 -11.33 11.25
N SER A 81 -13.00 -11.32 10.77
CA SER A 81 -12.19 -10.10 10.48
C SER A 81 -12.86 -9.09 9.53
N LEU A 82 -14.02 -9.46 8.97
CA LEU A 82 -14.89 -8.68 8.10
C LEU A 82 -15.92 -7.80 8.85
N ALA A 83 -16.06 -7.92 10.17
CA ALA A 83 -17.16 -7.30 10.93
C ALA A 83 -16.80 -6.01 11.69
N TYR A 84 -15.57 -5.51 11.59
CA TYR A 84 -15.15 -4.26 12.23
C TYR A 84 -14.60 -3.27 11.19
N PRO A 85 -14.96 -1.97 11.27
CA PRO A 85 -14.35 -0.95 10.42
C PRO A 85 -12.84 -0.87 10.70
N TYR A 86 -12.06 -0.51 9.69
CA TYR A 86 -10.67 -0.19 9.94
C TYR A 86 -10.55 1.00 10.91
N ALA A 87 -9.64 0.86 11.86
CA ALA A 87 -9.29 1.88 12.82
C ALA A 87 -7.89 2.43 12.50
N VAL A 88 -7.68 3.72 12.72
CA VAL A 88 -6.40 4.40 12.50
C VAL A 88 -5.99 5.18 13.74
N ASN A 89 -4.69 5.19 14.04
CA ASN A 89 -4.07 6.03 15.05
C ASN A 89 -2.88 6.76 14.40
N PRO A 90 -3.07 8.02 13.96
CA PRO A 90 -2.02 8.80 13.30
C PRO A 90 -0.77 9.04 14.16
N GLU A 91 -0.88 9.00 15.49
CA GLU A 91 0.26 9.22 16.40
C GLU A 91 1.27 8.07 16.35
N LEU A 92 0.84 6.89 15.93
CA LEU A 92 1.69 5.71 15.74
C LEU A 92 2.33 5.65 14.35
N MET A 93 1.99 6.60 13.45
CA MET A 93 2.54 6.61 12.10
C MET A 93 3.96 7.16 12.11
N TYR A 94 4.93 6.29 11.86
CA TYR A 94 6.29 6.67 11.56
C TYR A 94 6.62 6.27 10.11
N ALA A 95 7.25 7.19 9.38
CA ALA A 95 7.70 6.96 8.03
C ALA A 95 9.22 6.96 7.93
N LYS A 96 9.74 6.06 7.11
CA LYS A 96 11.11 6.12 6.58
C LYS A 96 11.07 6.59 5.14
N SER A 97 11.88 7.59 4.81
CA SER A 97 12.11 7.98 3.41
C SER A 97 12.90 6.88 2.71
N VAL A 98 12.46 6.49 1.52
CA VAL A 98 13.10 5.46 0.70
C VAL A 98 13.49 6.07 -0.64
N LEU A 99 14.72 5.82 -1.10
CA LEU A 99 15.15 6.28 -2.41
C LEU A 99 14.61 5.35 -3.51
N PRO A 100 14.28 5.86 -4.70
CA PRO A 100 13.77 5.03 -5.80
C PRO A 100 14.61 3.78 -6.10
N PRO A 101 15.96 3.83 -6.16
CA PRO A 101 16.77 2.63 -6.40
C PRO A 101 16.60 1.54 -5.32
N ALA A 102 16.41 1.95 -4.06
CA ALA A 102 16.16 1.02 -2.97
C ALA A 102 14.72 0.48 -3.02
N PHE A 103 13.75 1.33 -3.36
CA PHE A 103 12.34 0.95 -3.47
C PHE A 103 12.08 -0.05 -4.61
N PHE A 104 12.72 0.13 -5.77
CA PHE A 104 12.60 -0.76 -6.93
C PHE A 104 13.65 -1.88 -6.95
N SER A 105 14.45 -2.03 -5.89
CA SER A 105 15.46 -3.09 -5.80
C SER A 105 14.82 -4.47 -5.84
N THR A 106 15.29 -5.33 -6.75
CA THR A 106 14.96 -6.76 -6.78
C THR A 106 15.93 -7.60 -5.94
N LYS A 107 16.89 -6.96 -5.25
CA LYS A 107 17.88 -7.64 -4.43
C LYS A 107 17.20 -8.49 -3.37
N CYS A 108 17.56 -9.77 -3.36
CA CYS A 108 17.01 -10.78 -2.48
C CYS A 108 18.14 -11.60 -1.88
N GLU A 109 18.24 -11.60 -0.55
CA GLU A 109 19.23 -12.36 0.21
C GLU A 109 18.50 -13.36 1.10
N ASN A 110 18.87 -14.64 1.02
CA ASN A 110 18.24 -15.73 1.79
C ASN A 110 16.70 -15.76 1.67
N GLY A 111 16.16 -15.44 0.49
CA GLY A 111 14.72 -15.42 0.23
C GLY A 111 13.99 -14.18 0.76
N LYS A 112 14.71 -13.19 1.30
CA LYS A 112 14.18 -11.92 1.77
C LYS A 112 14.57 -10.79 0.82
N TYR A 113 13.58 -10.10 0.26
CA TYR A 113 13.82 -8.92 -0.55
C TYR A 113 14.09 -7.71 0.34
N GLU A 114 14.98 -6.82 -0.11
CA GLU A 114 15.25 -5.56 0.60
C GLU A 114 14.06 -4.60 0.53
N SER A 115 13.34 -4.61 -0.59
CA SER A 115 12.12 -3.80 -0.79
C SER A 115 10.88 -4.61 -0.44
N SER A 116 10.07 -4.07 0.48
CA SER A 116 8.74 -4.62 0.78
C SER A 116 7.80 -4.57 -0.42
N TYR A 117 7.94 -3.55 -1.27
CA TYR A 117 7.20 -3.43 -2.53
C TYR A 117 7.59 -4.54 -3.51
N ALA A 118 8.90 -4.79 -3.68
CA ALA A 118 9.38 -5.89 -4.50
C ALA A 118 8.96 -7.24 -3.94
N TYR A 119 9.03 -7.45 -2.62
CA TYR A 119 8.51 -8.67 -1.96
C TYR A 119 7.03 -8.89 -2.29
N SER A 120 6.18 -7.89 -2.09
CA SER A 120 4.73 -7.98 -2.32
C SER A 120 4.39 -8.38 -3.75
N ILE A 121 5.19 -7.99 -4.74
CA ILE A 121 4.93 -8.34 -6.14
C ILE A 121 5.64 -9.63 -6.55
N LEU A 122 6.96 -9.71 -6.35
CA LEU A 122 7.80 -10.79 -6.87
C LEU A 122 7.56 -12.13 -6.16
N SER A 123 7.12 -12.12 -4.91
CA SER A 123 6.71 -13.36 -4.21
C SER A 123 5.49 -14.03 -4.84
N GLN A 124 4.70 -13.30 -5.64
CA GLN A 124 3.48 -13.79 -6.27
C GLN A 124 3.67 -14.20 -7.74
N ILE A 125 4.78 -13.79 -8.37
CA ILE A 125 5.07 -14.11 -9.76
C ILE A 125 5.96 -15.36 -9.83
N TYR A 126 5.32 -16.51 -10.07
CA TYR A 126 5.98 -17.81 -10.26
C TYR A 126 6.43 -18.00 -11.71
N LYS A 127 7.22 -17.06 -12.25
CA LYS A 127 7.79 -17.13 -13.60
C LYS A 127 9.30 -16.89 -13.58
N PRO A 128 10.10 -17.55 -14.44
CA PRO A 128 11.54 -17.31 -14.54
C PRO A 128 11.90 -15.84 -14.82
N GLN A 129 11.09 -15.12 -15.60
CA GLN A 129 11.33 -13.70 -15.94
C GLN A 129 10.67 -12.70 -14.98
N ARG A 130 10.32 -13.12 -13.75
CA ARG A 130 9.55 -12.25 -12.82
C ARG A 130 10.18 -10.90 -12.53
N GLU A 131 11.50 -10.83 -12.43
CA GLU A 131 12.23 -9.58 -12.16
C GLU A 131 12.18 -8.64 -13.36
N GLU A 132 12.38 -9.17 -14.58
CA GLU A 132 12.24 -8.40 -15.82
C GLU A 132 10.81 -7.85 -15.98
N ILE A 133 9.80 -8.66 -15.66
CA ILE A 133 8.39 -8.25 -15.68
C ILE A 133 8.14 -7.11 -14.67
N PHE A 134 8.66 -7.25 -13.45
CA PHE A 134 8.55 -6.23 -12.41
C PHE A 134 9.21 -4.91 -12.82
N LEU A 135 10.42 -4.96 -13.36
CA LEU A 135 11.14 -3.76 -13.81
C LEU A 135 10.39 -3.06 -14.95
N LYS A 136 9.97 -3.80 -15.99
CA LYS A 136 9.18 -3.23 -17.10
C LYS A 136 7.85 -2.63 -16.65
N ALA A 137 7.20 -3.25 -15.67
CA ALA A 137 5.96 -2.71 -15.12
C ALA A 137 6.22 -1.39 -14.37
N ASN A 138 7.30 -1.30 -13.61
CA ASN A 138 7.67 -0.08 -12.89
C ASN A 138 8.14 1.05 -13.81
N GLU A 139 8.80 0.76 -14.91
CA GLU A 139 9.09 1.76 -15.97
C GLU A 139 7.79 2.32 -16.57
N TYR A 140 6.78 1.48 -16.74
CA TYR A 140 5.48 1.90 -17.27
C TYR A 140 4.67 2.71 -16.26
N LEU A 141 4.64 2.27 -14.99
CA LEU A 141 3.89 2.92 -13.91
C LEU A 141 4.54 4.23 -13.46
N PHE A 142 5.86 4.26 -13.43
CA PHE A 142 6.66 5.36 -12.92
C PHE A 142 7.72 5.71 -13.95
N PRO A 143 7.36 6.39 -15.05
CA PRO A 143 8.32 6.69 -16.13
C PRO A 143 9.42 7.67 -15.72
N VAL A 144 9.28 8.37 -14.60
CA VAL A 144 10.25 9.35 -14.07
C VAL A 144 10.53 9.02 -12.59
N GLN A 145 11.17 7.88 -12.35
CA GLN A 145 11.37 7.30 -11.02
C GLN A 145 12.20 8.20 -10.10
N GLU A 146 13.15 8.93 -10.66
CA GLU A 146 14.05 9.84 -9.95
C GLU A 146 13.33 10.99 -9.24
N ASN A 147 12.11 11.33 -9.69
CA ASN A 147 11.30 12.39 -9.11
C ASN A 147 10.32 11.88 -8.04
N LEU A 148 10.30 10.57 -7.76
CA LEU A 148 9.41 10.00 -6.77
C LEU A 148 9.86 10.35 -5.35
N ILE A 149 8.91 10.81 -4.54
CA ILE A 149 9.06 10.94 -3.09
C ILE A 149 8.35 9.73 -2.48
N ILE A 150 9.11 8.87 -1.80
CA ILE A 150 8.61 7.58 -1.31
C ILE A 150 8.79 7.51 0.19
N TYR A 151 7.69 7.24 0.89
CA TYR A 151 7.67 6.97 2.32
C TYR A 151 7.15 5.56 2.57
N GLN A 152 7.90 4.80 3.36
CA GLN A 152 7.46 3.51 3.90
C GLN A 152 6.99 3.72 5.34
N TRP A 153 5.73 3.44 5.61
CA TRP A 153 5.13 3.51 6.93
C TRP A 153 5.32 2.20 7.70
N ASN A 154 5.36 2.26 9.03
CA ASN A 154 5.20 1.07 9.88
C ASN A 154 3.77 0.51 9.78
N ASN A 155 3.52 -0.63 10.42
CA ASN A 155 2.24 -1.35 10.35
C ASN A 155 1.35 -1.16 11.59
N ASP A 156 1.81 -0.42 12.60
CA ASP A 156 1.15 -0.38 13.92
C ASP A 156 -0.03 0.57 13.98
N TRP A 157 -0.08 1.55 13.08
CA TRP A 157 -1.04 2.64 13.08
C TRP A 157 -2.44 2.28 12.59
N SER A 158 -2.67 1.05 12.11
CA SER A 158 -3.98 0.60 11.66
C SER A 158 -4.16 -0.90 11.75
N ASN A 159 -5.37 -1.35 12.11
CA ASN A 159 -5.75 -2.76 12.07
C ASN A 159 -5.92 -3.32 10.64
N TYR A 160 -5.74 -2.48 9.60
CA TYR A 160 -5.60 -2.94 8.23
C TYR A 160 -4.34 -3.80 8.06
N PHE A 161 -3.26 -3.47 8.76
CA PHE A 161 -1.96 -4.13 8.62
C PHE A 161 -1.70 -5.22 9.67
N SER A 162 -2.72 -5.69 10.40
CA SER A 162 -2.55 -6.66 11.50
C SER A 162 -1.78 -7.93 11.12
N ILE A 163 -1.92 -8.43 9.89
CA ILE A 163 -1.21 -9.63 9.41
C ILE A 163 0.31 -9.39 9.27
N GLY A 164 0.73 -8.14 9.07
CA GLY A 164 2.12 -7.77 8.81
C GLY A 164 2.81 -7.04 9.97
N ARG A 165 2.21 -6.99 11.16
CA ARG A 165 2.87 -6.42 12.34
C ARG A 165 4.04 -7.31 12.75
N GLU A 166 5.17 -6.69 13.08
CA GLU A 166 6.29 -7.39 13.69
C GLU A 166 5.90 -7.71 15.15
N GLU A 167 6.11 -8.96 15.59
CA GLU A 167 5.95 -9.37 17.00
C GLU A 167 7.00 -8.75 17.92
#